data_AF-A0A1Q9S0U4-F1
#
_entry.id   AF-A0A1Q9S0U4-F1
#
_cell.length_a   1.000
_cell.length_b   1.000
_cell.length_c   1.000
_cell.angle_alpha   90.00
_cell.angle_beta   90.00
_cell.angle_gamma   90.00
#
_symmetry.space_group_name_H-M   'P 1'
#
loop_
_entity.id
_entity.type
_entity.pdbx_description
1 polymer ?
#
loop_
_entity_poly.entity_id
_entity_poly.type
_entity_poly.pdbx_seq_one_letter_code
_entity_poly.pdbx_strand_id
1 'polypeptide(L)'
;MHPLLSEAEHDITIGRPVVDALTDQVRALARVSGRNPRLTAAFWSAVEEYTIKVPGPPSPDDDTDPRTLAPVPTPLRILIEHGQRTGELRPFPSALEVSGMVVNLLLLRSISRPGEPAEVAAELLLTALFGMLRPDLLANAGPDERPFRPPA
;
A
#
# COMPACT_ATOMS: atom_id res chain seq x y z
N MET A 1 16.27 -3.83 -9.41
CA MET A 1 16.34 -3.36 -8.00
C MET A 1 15.01 -2.68 -7.71
N HIS A 2 14.22 -3.16 -6.74
CA HIS A 2 12.92 -2.57 -6.37
C HIS A 2 13.12 -1.71 -5.11
N PRO A 3 13.30 -0.37 -5.22
CA PRO A 3 13.76 0.46 -4.09
C PRO A 3 12.83 0.36 -2.88
N LEU A 4 11.53 0.39 -3.15
CA LEU A 4 10.48 0.25 -2.14
C LEU A 4 10.52 -1.07 -1.38
N LEU A 5 10.92 -2.17 -2.03
CA LEU A 5 11.06 -3.46 -1.36
C LEU A 5 12.31 -3.49 -0.48
N SER A 6 13.43 -3.01 -1.03
CA SER A 6 14.70 -2.93 -0.29
C SER A 6 14.60 -2.02 0.94
N GLU A 7 13.84 -0.93 0.86
CA GLU A 7 13.58 -0.02 1.98
C GLU A 7 12.77 -0.70 3.08
N ALA A 8 11.70 -1.41 2.72
CA ALA A 8 10.89 -2.16 3.67
C ALA A 8 11.68 -3.29 4.38
N GLU A 9 12.54 -4.01 3.64
CA GLU A 9 13.46 -5.01 4.22
C GLU A 9 14.49 -4.38 5.16
N HIS A 10 15.02 -3.21 4.79
CA HIS A 10 15.95 -2.46 5.62
C HIS A 10 15.31 -1.98 6.92
N ASP A 11 14.11 -1.40 6.86
CA ASP A 11 13.34 -0.93 8.02
C ASP A 11 13.08 -2.06 9.02
N ILE A 12 12.72 -3.24 8.52
CA ILE A 12 12.59 -4.45 9.35
C ILE A 12 13.92 -4.82 10.01
N THR A 13 15.02 -4.78 9.25
CA THR A 13 16.35 -5.18 9.72
C THR A 13 16.86 -4.29 10.85
N ILE A 14 16.60 -2.99 10.77
CA ILE A 14 17.01 -2.02 11.79
C ILE A 14 16.03 -1.93 12.97
N GLY A 15 14.92 -2.67 12.95
CA GLY A 15 13.91 -2.67 14.01
C GLY A 15 13.11 -1.36 14.08
N ARG A 16 12.89 -0.70 12.94
CA ARG A 16 12.09 0.52 12.87
C ARG A 16 10.62 0.21 13.23
N PRO A 17 9.91 1.10 13.97
CA PRO A 17 8.48 0.93 14.22
C PRO A 17 7.67 0.74 12.94
N VAL A 18 6.81 -0.28 12.90
CA VAL A 18 6.11 -0.67 11.65
C VAL A 18 5.14 0.41 11.18
N VAL A 19 4.55 1.17 12.12
CA VAL A 19 3.64 2.28 11.80
C VAL A 19 4.37 3.36 10.98
N ASP A 20 5.60 3.70 11.35
CA ASP A 20 6.39 4.73 10.67
C ASP A 20 6.84 4.23 9.28
N ALA A 21 7.32 2.99 9.21
CA ALA A 21 7.73 2.35 7.96
C ALA A 21 6.56 2.28 6.96
N LEU A 22 5.38 1.81 7.39
CA LEU A 22 4.18 1.76 6.55
C LEU A 22 3.72 3.15 6.12
N THR A 23 3.81 4.13 7.01
CA THR A 23 3.46 5.52 6.70
C THR A 23 4.29 6.07 5.56
N ASP A 24 5.62 5.89 5.62
CA ASP A 24 6.51 6.35 4.56
C ASP A 24 6.33 5.55 3.27
N GLN A 25 6.10 4.24 3.39
CA GLN A 25 5.87 3.36 2.24
C GLN A 25 4.63 3.76 1.43
N VAL A 26 3.50 4.00 2.12
CA VAL A 26 2.26 4.43 1.46
C VAL A 26 2.41 5.82 0.84
N ARG A 27 3.08 6.75 1.54
CA ARG A 27 3.40 8.08 0.98
C ARG A 27 4.28 7.98 -0.26
N ALA A 28 5.29 7.11 -0.25
CA ALA A 28 6.16 6.88 -1.39
C ALA A 28 5.40 6.31 -2.58
N LEU A 29 4.54 5.30 -2.37
CA LEU A 29 3.67 4.74 -3.39
C LEU A 29 2.71 5.76 -3.99
N ALA A 30 2.08 6.60 -3.16
CA ALA A 30 1.20 7.67 -3.62
C ALA A 30 1.96 8.70 -4.47
N ARG A 31 3.17 9.09 -4.06
CA ARG A 31 4.04 9.99 -4.84
C ARG A 31 4.44 9.39 -6.18
N VAL A 32 4.81 8.10 -6.22
CA VAL A 32 5.17 7.41 -7.47
C VAL A 32 3.98 7.38 -8.42
N SER A 33 2.80 7.04 -7.90
CA SER A 33 1.55 6.97 -8.69
C SER A 33 1.16 8.34 -9.24
N GLY A 34 1.21 9.39 -8.40
CA GLY A 34 0.90 10.76 -8.80
C GLY A 34 1.90 11.37 -9.77
N ARG A 35 3.19 11.01 -9.68
CA ARG A 35 4.22 11.45 -10.65
C ARG A 35 4.11 10.74 -12.00
N ASN A 36 3.57 9.52 -12.03
CA ASN A 36 3.50 8.68 -13.22
C ASN A 36 2.05 8.26 -13.53
N PRO A 37 1.09 9.20 -13.71
CA PRO A 37 -0.33 8.87 -13.77
C PRO A 37 -0.68 8.00 -14.99
N ARG A 38 -0.05 8.25 -16.14
CA ARG A 38 -0.27 7.45 -17.36
C ARG A 38 0.24 6.03 -17.23
N LEU A 39 1.43 5.85 -16.65
CA LEU A 39 2.01 4.53 -16.42
C LEU A 39 1.19 3.76 -15.39
N THR A 40 0.75 4.44 -14.32
CA THR A 40 -0.11 3.85 -13.29
C THR A 40 -1.44 3.40 -13.87
N ALA A 41 -2.06 4.21 -14.72
CA ALA A 41 -3.31 3.85 -15.40
C ALA A 41 -3.13 2.66 -16.36
N ALA A 42 -2.05 2.64 -17.14
CA ALA A 42 -1.74 1.53 -18.04
C ALA A 42 -1.49 0.23 -17.26
N PHE A 43 -0.71 0.30 -16.17
CA PHE A 43 -0.47 -0.83 -15.28
C PHE A 43 -1.76 -1.36 -14.66
N TRP A 44 -2.60 -0.48 -14.11
CA TRP A 44 -3.89 -0.87 -13.55
C TRP A 44 -4.79 -1.56 -14.57
N SER A 45 -4.90 -0.99 -15.78
CA SER A 45 -5.70 -1.59 -16.85
C SER A 45 -5.20 -2.98 -17.22
N ALA A 46 -3.88 -3.17 -17.27
CA ALA A 46 -3.30 -4.48 -17.55
C ALA A 46 -3.57 -5.49 -16.43
N VAL A 47 -3.46 -5.08 -15.17
CA VAL A 47 -3.79 -5.92 -14.01
C VAL A 47 -5.26 -6.34 -14.06
N GLU A 48 -6.19 -5.40 -14.24
CA GLU A 48 -7.63 -5.71 -14.28
C GLU A 48 -8.01 -6.58 -15.48
N GLU A 49 -7.47 -6.30 -16.67
CA GLU A 49 -7.72 -7.14 -17.84
C GLU A 49 -7.24 -8.58 -17.61
N TYR A 50 -6.08 -8.75 -16.98
CA TYR A 50 -5.53 -10.06 -16.66
C TYR A 50 -6.36 -10.78 -15.58
N THR A 51 -6.71 -10.12 -14.47
CA THR A 51 -7.44 -10.74 -13.35
C THR A 51 -8.88 -11.10 -13.70
N ILE A 52 -9.49 -10.44 -14.68
CA ILE A 52 -10.78 -10.85 -15.25
C ILE A 52 -10.68 -12.20 -15.97
N LYS A 53 -9.55 -12.47 -16.64
CA LYS A 53 -9.33 -13.68 -17.44
C LYS A 53 -8.77 -14.84 -16.61
N VAL A 54 -7.89 -14.54 -15.66
CA VAL A 54 -7.14 -15.53 -14.88
C VAL A 54 -7.45 -15.34 -13.39
N PRO A 55 -8.19 -16.29 -12.78
CA PRO A 55 -8.53 -16.20 -11.36
C PRO A 55 -7.34 -16.55 -10.47
N GLY A 56 -7.33 -15.99 -9.26
CA GLY A 56 -6.38 -16.34 -8.21
C GLY A 56 -5.15 -15.42 -8.09
N PRO A 57 -4.22 -15.77 -7.19
CA PRO A 57 -3.01 -14.99 -6.96
C PRO A 57 -2.06 -15.04 -8.18
N PRO A 58 -1.12 -14.08 -8.30
CA PRO A 58 -0.12 -14.13 -9.35
C PRO A 58 0.77 -15.38 -9.23
N SER A 59 0.97 -16.06 -10.36
CA SER A 59 1.87 -17.21 -10.47
C SER A 59 3.29 -16.75 -10.78
N PRO A 60 4.33 -17.14 -10.03
CA PRO A 60 5.71 -16.74 -10.32
C PRO A 60 6.22 -17.17 -11.70
N ASP A 61 5.64 -18.22 -12.27
CA ASP A 61 6.02 -18.79 -13.56
C ASP A 61 5.26 -18.17 -14.74
N ASP A 62 4.37 -17.21 -14.48
CA ASP A 62 3.63 -16.49 -15.51
C ASP A 62 4.23 -15.10 -15.75
N ASP A 63 5.03 -14.98 -16.81
CA ASP A 63 5.65 -13.73 -17.23
C ASP A 63 4.68 -12.77 -17.95
N THR A 64 3.46 -13.23 -18.27
CA THR A 64 2.40 -12.44 -18.87
C THR A 64 1.52 -11.73 -17.84
N ASP A 65 1.57 -12.14 -16.57
CA ASP A 65 0.85 -11.50 -15.46
C ASP A 65 1.55 -10.19 -15.05
N PRO A 66 0.93 -9.01 -15.24
CA PRO A 66 1.55 -7.74 -14.85
C PRO A 66 1.94 -7.66 -13.36
N ARG A 67 1.26 -8.44 -12.51
CA ARG A 67 1.51 -8.50 -11.05
C ARG A 67 2.82 -9.21 -10.72
N THR A 68 3.35 -10.07 -11.61
CA THR A 68 4.66 -10.71 -11.44
C THR A 68 5.78 -9.78 -11.86
N LEU A 69 5.56 -9.00 -12.93
CA LEU A 69 6.49 -7.98 -13.43
C LEU A 69 6.67 -6.81 -12.45
N ALA A 70 5.58 -6.37 -11.83
CA ALA A 70 5.58 -5.31 -10.84
C ALA A 70 4.76 -5.74 -9.60
N PRO A 71 5.41 -6.36 -8.60
CA PRO A 71 4.73 -6.87 -7.41
C PRO A 71 4.47 -5.74 -6.39
N VAL A 72 3.71 -4.71 -6.80
CA VAL A 72 3.46 -3.46 -6.06
C VAL A 72 2.98 -3.66 -4.61
N PRO A 73 2.13 -4.66 -4.28
CA PRO A 73 1.70 -4.88 -2.89
C PRO A 73 2.81 -5.42 -1.97
N THR A 74 3.86 -6.03 -2.51
CA THR A 74 4.84 -6.81 -1.73
C THR A 74 5.52 -6.01 -0.61
N PRO A 75 6.01 -4.77 -0.83
CA PRO A 75 6.63 -4.00 0.25
C PRO A 75 5.68 -3.73 1.42
N LEU A 76 4.40 -3.43 1.15
CA LEU A 76 3.41 -3.27 2.20
C LEU A 76 3.14 -4.60 2.91
N ARG A 77 3.01 -5.69 2.14
CA ARG A 77 2.78 -7.03 2.68
C ARG A 77 3.83 -7.42 3.70
N ILE A 78 5.12 -7.27 3.39
CA ILE A 78 6.20 -7.70 4.31
C ILE A 78 6.23 -6.89 5.61
N LEU A 79 5.94 -5.58 5.54
CA LEU A 79 5.84 -4.72 6.73
C LEU A 79 4.62 -5.09 7.57
N ILE A 80 3.47 -5.37 6.92
CA ILE A 80 2.26 -5.81 7.62
C ILE A 80 2.49 -7.17 8.29
N GLU A 81 3.06 -8.15 7.57
CA GLU A 81 3.40 -9.46 8.13
C GLU A 81 4.33 -9.35 9.33
N HIS A 82 5.35 -8.48 9.23
CA HIS A 82 6.24 -8.21 10.34
C HIS A 82 5.48 -7.65 11.55
N GLY A 83 4.69 -6.59 11.36
CA GLY A 83 3.93 -5.97 12.45
C GLY A 83 2.89 -6.91 13.07
N GLN A 84 2.25 -7.76 12.26
CA GLN A 84 1.33 -8.79 12.75
C GLN A 84 2.05 -9.84 13.60
N ARG A 85 3.25 -10.27 13.17
CA ARG A 85 4.08 -11.23 13.90
C ARG A 85 4.65 -10.67 15.20
N THR A 86 5.00 -9.38 15.24
CA THR A 86 5.53 -8.72 16.45
C THR A 86 4.44 -8.25 17.40
N GLY A 87 3.17 -8.30 16.99
CA GLY A 87 2.03 -7.80 17.77
C GLY A 87 1.84 -6.28 17.67
N GLU A 88 2.64 -5.60 16.86
CA GLU A 88 2.46 -4.18 16.52
C GLU A 88 1.24 -3.94 15.62
N LEU A 89 0.69 -4.93 14.94
CA LEU A 89 -0.53 -4.81 14.15
C LEU A 89 -1.50 -5.95 14.51
N ARG A 90 -2.80 -5.71 14.39
CA ARG A 90 -3.82 -6.75 14.57
C ARG A 90 -3.64 -7.86 13.54
N PRO A 91 -3.85 -9.14 13.91
CA PRO A 91 -3.63 -10.27 13.01
C PRO A 91 -4.69 -10.42 11.90
N PHE A 92 -5.85 -9.78 12.04
CA PHE A 92 -6.92 -9.77 11.04
C PHE A 92 -7.17 -8.34 10.55
N PRO A 93 -7.34 -8.11 9.22
CA PRO A 93 -7.27 -9.09 8.12
C PRO A 93 -5.85 -9.56 7.82
N SER A 94 -5.69 -10.55 6.93
CA SER A 94 -4.34 -11.03 6.57
C SER A 94 -3.52 -9.95 5.84
N ALA A 95 -2.20 -9.98 5.99
CA ALA A 95 -1.32 -9.05 5.29
C ALA A 95 -1.49 -9.07 3.76
N LEU A 96 -1.76 -10.25 3.19
CA LEU A 96 -2.02 -10.41 1.75
C LEU A 96 -3.28 -9.64 1.33
N GLU A 97 -4.38 -9.80 2.06
CA GLU A 97 -5.64 -9.11 1.77
C GLU A 97 -5.48 -7.59 1.91
N VAL A 98 -4.90 -7.13 3.03
CA VAL A 98 -4.78 -5.71 3.31
C VAL A 98 -3.85 -5.01 2.32
N SER A 99 -2.69 -5.58 2.03
CA SER A 99 -1.75 -5.00 1.05
C SER A 99 -2.37 -4.91 -0.34
N GLY A 100 -3.06 -5.96 -0.79
CA GLY A 100 -3.80 -5.95 -2.06
C GLY A 100 -4.90 -4.89 -2.10
N MET A 101 -5.72 -4.81 -1.05
CA MET A 101 -6.79 -3.81 -0.94
C MET A 101 -6.25 -2.38 -1.00
N VAL A 102 -5.19 -2.06 -0.26
CA VAL A 102 -4.60 -0.72 -0.23
C VAL A 102 -4.02 -0.33 -1.60
N VAL A 103 -3.32 -1.25 -2.27
CA VAL A 103 -2.79 -0.99 -3.62
C VAL A 103 -3.91 -0.82 -4.63
N ASN A 104 -4.94 -1.67 -4.62
CA ASN A 104 -6.09 -1.53 -5.52
C ASN A 104 -6.80 -0.19 -5.34
N LEU A 105 -6.98 0.26 -4.10
CA LEU A 105 -7.53 1.58 -3.81
C LEU A 105 -6.65 2.70 -4.38
N LEU A 106 -5.33 2.62 -4.21
CA LEU A 106 -4.40 3.60 -4.80
C LEU A 106 -4.51 3.66 -6.33
N LEU A 107 -4.50 2.50 -6.99
CA LEU A 107 -4.57 2.39 -8.44
C LEU A 107 -5.91 2.93 -8.98
N LEU A 108 -7.02 2.54 -8.37
CA LEU A 108 -8.35 3.06 -8.71
C LEU A 108 -8.44 4.58 -8.52
N ARG A 109 -7.89 5.11 -7.42
CA ARG A 109 -7.88 6.56 -7.15
C ARG A 109 -7.05 7.32 -8.18
N SER A 110 -5.91 6.78 -8.58
CA SER A 110 -5.02 7.44 -9.56
C SER A 110 -5.71 7.72 -10.90
N ILE A 111 -6.74 6.93 -11.24
CA ILE A 111 -7.54 7.08 -12.46
C ILE A 111 -8.81 7.90 -12.20
N SER A 112 -9.52 7.61 -11.11
CA SER A 112 -10.81 8.25 -10.80
C SER A 112 -10.68 9.68 -10.27
N ARG A 113 -9.50 10.08 -9.80
CA ARG A 113 -9.19 11.41 -9.25
C ARG A 113 -7.92 12.00 -9.87
N PRO A 114 -7.93 12.31 -11.18
CA PRO A 114 -6.75 12.88 -11.84
C PRO A 114 -6.37 14.23 -11.21
N GLY A 115 -5.09 14.40 -10.90
CA GLY A 115 -4.57 15.63 -10.27
C GLY A 115 -4.80 15.72 -8.77
N GLU A 116 -5.32 14.67 -8.12
CA GLU A 116 -5.33 14.59 -6.66
C GLU A 116 -3.90 14.69 -6.11
N PRO A 117 -3.64 15.54 -5.09
CA PRO A 117 -2.35 15.58 -4.42
C PRO A 117 -2.00 14.21 -3.81
N ALA A 118 -0.76 13.76 -4.00
CA ALA A 118 -0.29 12.46 -3.52
C ALA A 118 -0.46 12.31 -2.00
N GLU A 119 -0.33 13.41 -1.28
CA GLU A 119 -0.50 13.54 0.16
C GLU A 119 -1.92 13.19 0.60
N VAL A 120 -2.93 13.65 -0.15
CA VAL A 120 -4.34 13.36 0.12
C VAL A 120 -4.64 11.89 -0.12
N ALA A 121 -4.14 11.33 -1.22
CA ALA A 121 -4.26 9.90 -1.49
C ALA A 121 -3.60 9.07 -0.39
N ALA A 122 -2.36 9.40 0.00
CA ALA A 122 -1.63 8.70 1.06
C ALA A 122 -2.37 8.73 2.39
N GLU A 123 -2.89 9.89 2.79
CA GLU A 123 -3.63 10.05 4.05
C GLU A 123 -4.88 9.15 4.11
N LEU A 124 -5.64 9.09 3.02
CA LEU A 124 -6.83 8.24 2.94
C LEU A 124 -6.46 6.74 2.99
N LEU A 125 -5.39 6.35 2.30
CA LEU A 125 -4.90 4.98 2.31
C LEU A 125 -4.38 4.57 3.69
N LEU A 126 -3.67 5.46 4.38
CA LEU A 126 -3.22 5.24 5.75
C LEU A 126 -4.39 5.14 6.73
N THR A 127 -5.41 5.99 6.55
CA THR A 127 -6.64 5.92 7.34
C THR A 127 -7.33 4.57 7.17
N ALA A 128 -7.45 4.06 5.93
CA ALA A 128 -8.02 2.74 5.69
C ALA A 128 -7.15 1.61 6.28
N LEU A 129 -5.83 1.64 6.01
CA LEU A 129 -4.87 0.65 6.47
C LEU A 129 -4.86 0.51 7.99
N PHE A 130 -4.67 1.63 8.70
CA PHE A 130 -4.61 1.62 10.16
C PHE A 130 -5.99 1.52 10.80
N GLY A 131 -7.06 1.93 10.13
CA GLY A 131 -8.42 1.63 10.59
C GLY A 131 -8.68 0.13 10.71
N MET A 132 -8.12 -0.67 9.80
CA MET A 132 -8.20 -2.13 9.87
C MET A 132 -7.23 -2.72 10.91
N LEU A 133 -5.97 -2.30 10.89
CA LEU A 133 -4.89 -3.01 11.58
C LEU A 133 -4.49 -2.41 12.95
N ARG A 134 -4.70 -1.11 13.17
CA ARG A 134 -4.39 -0.36 14.40
C ARG A 134 -5.37 0.80 14.63
N PRO A 135 -6.67 0.51 14.82
CA PRO A 135 -7.70 1.55 14.92
C PRO A 135 -7.53 2.46 16.14
N ASP A 136 -6.75 2.04 17.14
CA ASP A 136 -6.33 2.89 18.27
C ASP A 136 -5.63 4.17 17.80
N LEU A 137 -4.86 4.12 16.71
CA LEU A 137 -4.23 5.32 16.11
C LEU A 137 -5.26 6.35 15.62
N LEU A 138 -6.41 5.87 15.11
CA LEU A 138 -7.49 6.76 14.68
C LEU A 138 -8.28 7.30 15.87
N ALA A 139 -8.59 6.44 16.84
CA ALA A 139 -9.35 6.82 18.02
C ALA A 139 -8.63 7.88 18.87
N ASN A 140 -7.30 7.79 18.96
CA ASN A 140 -6.48 8.69 19.78
C ASN A 140 -6.33 10.10 19.20
N ALA A 141 -6.57 10.29 17.89
CA ALA A 141 -6.58 11.62 17.28
C ALA A 141 -7.83 12.42 17.67
N GLY A 142 -8.93 11.74 18.02
CA GLY A 142 -10.20 12.40 18.30
C GLY A 142 -11.02 12.69 17.04
N PRO A 143 -12.28 13.16 17.19
CA PRO A 143 -13.29 13.14 16.13
C PRO A 143 -13.03 14.10 14.97
N ASP A 144 -12.30 15.19 15.21
CA ASP A 144 -12.05 16.24 14.21
C ASP A 144 -10.61 16.24 13.68
N GLU A 145 -9.74 15.36 14.19
CA GLU A 145 -8.34 15.32 13.81
C GLU A 145 -8.06 14.35 12.66
N ARG A 146 -7.01 14.68 11.91
CA ARG A 146 -6.54 13.92 10.74
C ARG A 146 -5.18 13.29 11.10
N PRO A 147 -5.13 12.07 11.66
CA PRO A 147 -3.92 11.49 12.26
C PRO A 147 -2.74 11.35 11.30
N PHE A 148 -3.01 11.26 10.00
CA PHE A 148 -1.98 11.08 8.96
C PHE A 148 -1.77 12.32 8.09
N ARG A 149 -2.32 13.48 8.51
CA ARG A 149 -2.14 14.75 7.80
C ARG A 149 -0.65 15.01 7.58
N PRO A 150 -0.24 15.47 6.38
CA PRO A 150 1.15 15.85 6.14
C PRO A 150 1.58 16.96 7.12
N PRO A 151 2.85 16.96 7.58
CA PRO A 151 3.40 18.13 8.25
C PRO A 151 3.32 19.35 7.32
N ALA A 152 3.04 20.52 7.91
CA ALA A 152 2.94 21.80 7.21
C ALA A 152 4.29 22.29 6.65
#